data_AF-A0A6N0NXI7-F1
#
_entry.id   AF-A0A6N0NXI7-F1
#
_cell.length_a   1.000
_cell.length_b   1.000
_cell.length_c   1.000
_cell.angle_alpha   90.00
_cell.angle_beta   90.00
_cell.angle_gamma   90.00
#
_symmetry.space_group_name_H-M   'P 1'
#
loop_
_entity.id
_entity.type
_entity.pdbx_description
1 polymer ?
#
loop_
_entity_poly.entity_id
_entity_poly.type
_entity_poly.pdbx_seq_one_letter_code
_entity_poly.pdbx_strand_id
1 'polypeptide(L)'
;MSEEYFLNYLNDKVFTILLGGSGNKLYLYYPKGDAVFVLHDDKIELMEIDEVIGRAPAGFKLSPSRVSWEEVKGRKVRWFILNHEVEADNVYLVMNSDSDFRRVEETSSPNRLKYFVLKDANPEEYKDWCCVLIASVKDRDVPSTFKKVYLKELDKSNS
;
A
#
# COMPACT_ATOMS: atom_id res chain seq x y z
N MET A 1 -15.01 9.71 -4.82
CA MET A 1 -15.20 8.44 -4.12
C MET A 1 -13.95 7.63 -4.36
N SER A 2 -13.18 7.32 -3.31
CA SER A 2 -12.14 6.30 -3.44
C SER A 2 -12.88 4.96 -3.43
N GLU A 3 -12.71 4.18 -4.49
CA GLU A 3 -13.35 2.88 -4.61
C GLU A 3 -12.28 1.82 -4.39
N GLU A 4 -12.01 1.55 -3.12
CA GLU A 4 -11.22 0.40 -2.69
C GLU A 4 -12.05 -0.88 -2.81
N TYR A 5 -11.43 -1.94 -3.31
CA TYR A 5 -12.12 -3.20 -3.60
C TYR A 5 -11.35 -4.40 -3.07
N PHE A 6 -12.08 -5.44 -2.70
CA PHE A 6 -11.51 -6.78 -2.49
C PHE A 6 -11.84 -7.66 -3.68
N LEU A 7 -10.80 -8.07 -4.41
CA LEU A 7 -10.89 -8.99 -5.54
C LEU A 7 -10.66 -10.43 -5.03
N ASN A 8 -11.46 -11.39 -5.47
CA ASN A 8 -11.15 -12.80 -5.27
C ASN A 8 -10.32 -13.30 -6.44
N TYR A 9 -9.08 -13.74 -6.18
CA TYR A 9 -8.17 -14.27 -7.20
C TYR A 9 -7.46 -15.51 -6.69
N LEU A 10 -7.61 -16.65 -7.38
CA LEU A 10 -7.02 -17.93 -6.99
C LEU A 10 -7.29 -18.35 -5.54
N ASN A 11 -8.53 -18.13 -5.06
CA ASN A 11 -8.99 -18.36 -3.68
C ASN A 11 -8.44 -17.39 -2.61
N ASP A 12 -7.65 -16.39 -2.99
CA ASP A 12 -7.20 -15.32 -2.10
C ASP A 12 -8.13 -14.11 -2.21
N LYS A 13 -8.40 -13.47 -1.07
CA LYS A 13 -9.08 -12.17 -1.00
C LYS A 13 -8.01 -11.07 -1.05
N VAL A 14 -8.04 -10.25 -2.10
CA VAL A 14 -6.96 -9.32 -2.44
C VAL A 14 -7.44 -7.88 -2.33
N PHE A 15 -6.83 -7.09 -1.45
CA PHE A 15 -7.06 -5.65 -1.38
C PHE A 15 -6.52 -4.95 -2.63
N THR A 16 -7.35 -4.16 -3.29
CA THR A 16 -7.00 -3.43 -4.51
C THR A 16 -7.55 -2.01 -4.50
N ILE A 17 -6.90 -1.13 -5.26
CA ILE A 17 -7.25 0.28 -5.40
C ILE A 17 -7.63 0.53 -6.86
N LEU A 18 -8.81 1.09 -7.12
CA LEU A 18 -9.19 1.47 -8.48
C LEU A 18 -8.22 2.52 -9.07
N LEU A 19 -7.71 2.21 -10.25
CA LEU A 19 -6.94 3.14 -11.07
C LEU A 19 -7.82 3.83 -12.10
N GLY A 20 -8.85 3.15 -12.59
CA GLY A 20 -9.84 3.66 -13.54
C GLY A 20 -10.31 2.56 -14.50
N GLY A 21 -11.09 2.95 -15.51
CA GLY A 21 -11.59 2.06 -16.56
C GLY A 21 -11.36 2.62 -17.96
N SER A 22 -11.31 1.73 -18.95
CA SER A 22 -11.22 2.09 -20.37
C SER A 22 -11.93 1.03 -21.21
N GLY A 23 -12.99 1.42 -21.93
CA GLY A 23 -13.85 0.48 -22.65
C GLY A 23 -14.48 -0.52 -21.68
N ASN A 24 -14.29 -1.82 -21.95
CA ASN A 24 -14.75 -2.92 -21.09
C ASN A 24 -13.68 -3.40 -20.08
N LYS A 25 -12.63 -2.60 -19.85
CA LYS A 25 -11.55 -2.95 -18.93
C LYS A 25 -11.59 -2.11 -17.67
N LEU A 26 -11.42 -2.75 -16.51
CA LEU A 26 -11.19 -2.10 -15.23
C LEU A 26 -9.77 -2.40 -14.74
N TYR A 27 -9.08 -1.37 -14.25
CA TYR A 27 -7.70 -1.48 -13.78
C TYR A 27 -7.66 -1.32 -12.27
N LEU A 28 -7.32 -2.39 -11.57
CA LEU A 28 -7.23 -2.46 -10.11
C LEU A 28 -5.77 -2.64 -9.70
N TYR A 29 -5.21 -1.68 -8.98
CA TYR A 29 -3.85 -1.78 -8.46
C TYR A 29 -3.84 -2.65 -7.21
N TYR A 30 -2.89 -3.58 -7.13
CA TYR A 30 -2.62 -4.41 -5.96
C TYR A 30 -1.35 -3.91 -5.26
N PRO A 31 -1.48 -3.13 -4.16
CA PRO A 31 -0.33 -2.48 -3.55
C PRO A 31 0.72 -3.46 -3.03
N LYS A 32 0.32 -4.54 -2.35
CA LYS A 32 1.28 -5.52 -1.80
C LYS A 32 2.24 -6.07 -2.87
N GLY A 33 1.69 -6.46 -4.02
CA GLY A 33 2.45 -7.01 -5.13
C GLY A 33 3.05 -5.98 -6.08
N ASP A 34 2.73 -4.69 -5.94
CA ASP A 34 3.07 -3.65 -6.91
C ASP A 34 2.70 -4.02 -8.36
N ALA A 35 1.49 -4.54 -8.52
CA ALA A 35 0.98 -5.11 -9.77
C ALA A 35 -0.42 -4.58 -10.08
N VAL A 36 -0.91 -4.81 -11.29
CA VAL A 36 -2.24 -4.38 -11.74
C VAL A 36 -3.04 -5.58 -12.19
N PHE A 37 -4.24 -5.74 -11.63
CA PHE A 37 -5.26 -6.60 -12.20
C PHE A 37 -6.01 -5.83 -13.30
N VAL A 38 -6.07 -6.42 -14.48
CA VAL A 38 -6.90 -5.94 -15.59
C VAL A 38 -8.09 -6.88 -15.70
N LEU A 39 -9.24 -6.36 -15.32
CA LEU A 39 -10.51 -7.09 -15.37
C LEU A 39 -11.16 -6.79 -16.73
N HIS A 40 -11.52 -7.86 -17.42
CA HIS A 40 -12.38 -7.84 -18.60
C HIS A 40 -13.71 -8.52 -18.24
N ASP A 41 -14.66 -8.55 -19.16
CA ASP A 41 -15.99 -9.13 -18.91
C ASP A 41 -15.95 -10.61 -18.48
N ASP A 42 -14.95 -11.37 -18.92
CA ASP A 42 -14.83 -12.83 -18.71
C ASP A 42 -13.51 -13.29 -18.10
N LYS A 43 -12.54 -12.39 -17.89
CA LYS A 43 -11.19 -12.75 -17.45
C LYS A 43 -10.55 -11.71 -16.53
N ILE A 44 -9.67 -12.21 -15.66
CA ILE A 44 -8.82 -11.40 -14.79
C ILE A 44 -7.37 -11.67 -15.19
N GLU A 45 -6.66 -10.64 -15.64
CA GLU A 45 -5.25 -10.72 -16.00
C GLU A 45 -4.41 -10.02 -14.93
N LEU A 46 -3.35 -10.68 -14.45
CA LEU A 46 -2.35 -10.08 -13.56
C LEU A 46 -1.18 -9.54 -14.40
N MET A 47 -0.96 -8.23 -14.30
CA MET A 47 0.01 -7.50 -15.09
C MET A 47 1.03 -6.78 -14.20
N GLU A 48 2.26 -6.69 -14.67
CA GLU A 48 3.36 -5.94 -14.05
C GLU A 48 3.40 -4.52 -14.63
N ILE A 49 3.83 -3.57 -13.80
CA ILE A 49 4.02 -2.18 -14.20
C ILE A 49 5.46 -2.03 -14.71
N ASP A 50 5.63 -1.93 -16.03
CA ASP A 50 6.94 -1.68 -16.62
C ASP A 50 7.33 -0.20 -16.49
N GLU A 51 6.37 0.69 -16.71
CA GLU A 51 6.58 2.14 -16.72
C GLU A 51 5.27 2.92 -16.47
N VAL A 52 5.38 4.13 -15.91
CA VAL A 52 4.28 5.08 -15.77
C VAL A 52 4.64 6.39 -16.49
N ILE A 53 4.00 6.64 -17.63
CA ILE A 53 4.20 7.84 -18.46
C ILE A 53 2.99 8.78 -18.29
N GLY A 54 3.16 9.91 -17.59
CA GLY A 54 2.06 10.86 -17.39
C GLY A 54 1.07 10.42 -16.31
N ARG A 55 -0.22 10.27 -16.63
CA ARG A 55 -1.28 9.94 -15.64
C ARG A 55 -1.86 8.55 -15.86
N ALA A 56 -2.00 7.81 -14.76
CA ALA A 56 -2.77 6.57 -14.69
C ALA A 56 -4.26 6.77 -15.03
N PRO A 57 -4.96 5.79 -15.63
CA PRO A 57 -4.43 4.52 -16.13
C PRO A 57 -3.84 4.59 -17.56
N ALA A 58 -4.08 5.66 -18.32
CA ALA A 58 -3.64 5.80 -19.71
C ALA A 58 -2.11 5.81 -19.88
N GLY A 59 -1.39 6.20 -18.82
CA GLY A 59 0.07 6.25 -18.78
C GLY A 59 0.78 4.93 -18.44
N PHE A 60 0.05 3.87 -18.07
CA PHE A 60 0.70 2.62 -17.71
C PHE A 60 1.16 1.84 -18.93
N LYS A 61 2.44 1.45 -18.92
CA LYS A 61 2.94 0.37 -19.76
C LYS A 61 2.93 -0.91 -18.93
N LEU A 62 2.10 -1.85 -19.32
CA LEU A 62 1.87 -3.10 -18.61
C LEU A 62 2.36 -4.29 -19.42
N SER A 63 2.98 -5.26 -18.73
CA SER A 63 3.32 -6.56 -19.32
C SER A 63 2.73 -7.70 -18.48
N PRO A 64 2.47 -8.88 -19.07
CA PRO A 64 2.02 -10.04 -18.29
C PRO A 64 3.03 -10.38 -17.18
N SER A 65 2.53 -10.81 -16.02
CA SER A 65 3.40 -11.27 -14.93
C SER A 65 4.35 -12.36 -15.41
N ARG A 66 5.64 -12.17 -15.15
CA ARG A 66 6.70 -13.14 -15.44
C ARG A 66 6.93 -14.13 -14.31
N VAL A 67 6.27 -13.90 -13.18
CA VAL A 67 6.40 -14.68 -11.93
C VAL A 67 5.04 -15.21 -11.50
N SER A 68 5.06 -16.23 -10.62
CA SER A 68 3.85 -16.85 -10.10
C SER A 68 3.06 -15.92 -9.17
N TRP A 69 1.76 -16.19 -8.99
CA TRP A 69 0.92 -15.46 -8.02
C TRP A 69 1.51 -15.50 -6.59
N GLU A 70 2.04 -16.65 -6.18
CA GLU A 70 2.67 -16.82 -4.87
C GLU A 70 3.88 -15.90 -4.68
N GLU A 71 4.68 -15.70 -5.73
CA GLU A 71 5.78 -14.75 -5.71
C GLU A 71 5.28 -13.31 -5.65
N VAL A 72 4.25 -12.95 -6.43
CA VAL A 72 3.69 -11.59 -6.42
C VAL A 72 3.12 -11.22 -5.05
N LYS A 73 2.30 -12.08 -4.45
CA LYS A 73 1.69 -11.81 -3.14
C LYS A 73 2.71 -11.86 -1.99
N GLY A 74 3.85 -12.53 -2.18
CA GLY A 74 4.95 -12.60 -1.23
C GLY A 74 5.90 -11.40 -1.25
N ARG A 75 5.75 -10.45 -2.19
CA ARG A 75 6.65 -9.29 -2.32
C ARG A 75 6.67 -8.43 -1.04
N LYS A 76 7.87 -8.00 -0.66
CA LYS A 76 8.11 -7.19 0.54
C LYS A 76 7.76 -5.72 0.28
N VAL A 77 7.08 -5.09 1.22
CA VAL A 77 6.82 -3.65 1.24
C VAL A 77 7.85 -2.98 2.13
N ARG A 78 8.45 -1.89 1.66
CA ARG A 78 9.44 -1.09 2.40
C ARG A 78 8.94 0.33 2.51
N TRP A 79 8.73 0.78 3.73
CA TRP A 79 8.40 2.14 4.08
C TRP A 79 9.65 2.96 4.32
N PHE A 80 9.69 4.17 3.79
CA PHE A 80 10.67 5.18 4.13
C PHE A 80 9.99 6.21 5.03
N ILE A 81 10.35 6.22 6.31
CA ILE A 81 9.76 7.10 7.34
C ILE A 81 10.90 7.86 7.98
N LEU A 82 10.97 9.18 7.78
CA LEU A 82 12.04 10.03 8.31
C LEU A 82 13.46 9.47 8.04
N ASN A 83 13.70 9.07 6.79
CA ASN A 83 14.95 8.44 6.33
C ASN A 83 15.25 7.04 6.91
N HIS A 84 14.31 6.42 7.61
CA HIS A 84 14.43 5.03 8.05
C HIS A 84 13.64 4.10 7.14
N GLU A 85 14.28 2.98 6.76
CA GLU A 85 13.63 1.90 6.05
C GLU A 85 12.95 0.95 7.05
N VAL A 86 11.66 0.70 6.85
CA VAL A 86 10.85 -0.23 7.64
C VAL A 86 10.20 -1.23 6.69
N GLU A 87 10.66 -2.49 6.72
CA GLU A 87 9.98 -3.59 6.01
C GLU A 87 8.71 -4.00 6.78
N ALA A 88 7.54 -3.73 6.20
CA ALA A 88 6.22 -4.09 6.71
C ALA A 88 5.13 -3.78 5.68
N ASP A 89 4.06 -4.59 5.65
CA ASP A 89 2.91 -4.34 4.78
C ASP A 89 2.15 -3.08 5.21
N ASN A 90 1.93 -2.95 6.51
CA ASN A 90 1.36 -1.77 7.14
C ASN A 90 2.22 -1.34 8.33
N VAL A 91 2.21 -0.04 8.65
CA VAL A 91 2.97 0.52 9.77
C VAL A 91 2.03 1.25 10.73
N TYR A 92 2.20 1.00 12.02
CA TYR A 92 1.58 1.80 13.07
C TYR A 92 2.68 2.62 13.76
N LEU A 93 2.71 3.92 13.49
CA LEU A 93 3.73 4.83 13.98
C LEU A 93 3.21 5.58 15.21
N VAL A 94 3.82 5.33 16.36
CA VAL A 94 3.53 6.05 17.60
C VAL A 94 4.29 7.37 17.59
N MET A 95 3.56 8.48 17.43
CA MET A 95 4.09 9.84 17.41
C MET A 95 4.31 10.39 18.82
N ASN A 96 5.14 11.42 18.95
CA ASN A 96 5.33 12.10 20.24
C ASN A 96 4.21 13.10 20.51
N SER A 97 3.67 13.71 19.45
CA SER A 97 2.67 14.77 19.52
C SER A 97 1.82 14.84 18.24
N ASP A 98 0.67 15.50 18.32
CA ASP A 98 -0.19 15.74 17.17
C ASP A 98 0.48 16.57 16.07
N SER A 99 1.44 17.43 16.43
CA SER A 99 2.20 18.26 15.49
C SER A 99 3.11 17.44 14.57
N ASP A 100 3.48 16.21 14.97
CA ASP A 100 4.34 15.36 14.16
C ASP A 100 3.63 14.82 12.90
N PHE A 101 2.29 14.79 12.90
CA PHE A 101 1.52 14.16 11.85
C PHE A 101 1.83 14.73 10.46
N ARG A 102 1.87 16.06 10.35
CA ARG A 102 2.13 16.72 9.06
C ARG A 102 3.49 16.35 8.50
N ARG A 103 4.52 16.30 9.35
CA ARG A 103 5.87 15.86 8.96
C ARG A 103 5.84 14.41 8.47
N VAL A 104 5.14 13.53 9.18
CA VAL A 104 4.99 12.11 8.79
C VAL A 104 4.28 11.99 7.45
N GLU A 105 3.16 12.68 7.26
CA GLU A 105 2.36 12.65 6.03
C GLU A 105 3.15 13.14 4.81
N GLU A 106 3.91 14.23 4.96
CA GLU A 106 4.66 14.84 3.85
C GLU A 106 5.94 14.07 3.47
N THR A 107 6.50 13.27 4.39
CA THR A 107 7.83 12.66 4.20
C THR A 107 7.82 11.13 4.20
N SER A 108 6.70 10.50 4.52
CA SER A 108 6.61 9.04 4.58
C SER A 108 5.96 8.47 3.33
N SER A 109 6.64 7.50 2.72
CA SER A 109 6.13 6.78 1.56
C SER A 109 6.71 5.37 1.49
N PRO A 110 5.93 4.37 1.08
CA PRO A 110 6.46 3.07 0.72
C PRO A 110 7.01 3.07 -0.71
N ASN A 111 7.76 2.03 -1.06
CA ASN A 111 8.13 1.71 -2.44
C ASN A 111 6.93 1.18 -3.25
N ARG A 112 5.82 1.92 -3.28
CA ARG A 112 4.56 1.55 -3.95
C ARG A 112 3.91 2.77 -4.58
N LEU A 113 3.18 2.52 -5.66
CA LEU A 113 2.55 3.58 -6.45
C LEU A 113 1.43 4.31 -5.71
N LYS A 114 0.63 3.58 -4.93
CA LYS A 114 -0.45 4.14 -4.12
C LYS A 114 -0.38 3.55 -2.72
N TYR A 115 -0.67 4.39 -1.73
CA TYR A 115 -0.61 4.06 -0.32
C TYR A 115 -1.48 5.05 0.47
N PHE A 116 -1.66 4.78 1.76
CA PHE A 116 -2.45 5.62 2.65
C PHE A 116 -1.61 6.03 3.86
N VAL A 117 -1.67 7.32 4.22
CA VAL A 117 -1.19 7.82 5.49
C VAL A 117 -2.38 8.38 6.25
N LEU A 118 -2.68 7.82 7.42
CA LEU A 118 -3.89 8.09 8.18
C LEU A 118 -3.53 8.59 9.59
N LYS A 119 -4.28 9.56 10.09
CA LYS A 119 -4.14 10.07 11.45
C LYS A 119 -5.12 9.37 12.39
N ASP A 120 -4.61 8.79 13.49
CA ASP A 120 -5.40 8.23 14.60
C ASP A 120 -6.47 7.18 14.22
N ALA A 121 -6.37 6.63 13.02
CA ALA A 121 -7.27 5.60 12.52
C ALA A 121 -7.19 4.30 13.36
N ASN A 122 -8.25 3.51 13.31
CA ASN A 122 -8.31 2.23 13.99
C ASN A 122 -7.65 1.14 13.13
N PRO A 123 -6.52 0.53 13.55
CA PRO A 123 -5.80 -0.42 12.70
C PRO A 123 -6.58 -1.70 12.38
N GLU A 124 -7.56 -2.08 13.21
CA GLU A 124 -8.44 -3.23 12.94
C GLU A 124 -9.25 -3.08 11.64
N GLU A 125 -9.60 -1.85 11.26
CA GLU A 125 -10.37 -1.56 10.03
C GLU A 125 -9.54 -1.77 8.76
N TYR A 126 -8.21 -1.77 8.89
CA TYR A 126 -7.24 -1.84 7.79
C TYR A 126 -6.41 -3.12 7.81
N LYS A 127 -6.76 -4.09 8.66
CA LYS A 127 -5.95 -5.30 8.85
C LYS A 127 -5.79 -6.15 7.59
N ASP A 128 -6.79 -6.11 6.70
CA ASP A 128 -6.80 -6.84 5.42
C ASP A 128 -6.27 -5.98 4.25
N TRP A 129 -5.85 -4.74 4.53
CA TRP A 129 -5.32 -3.81 3.54
C TRP A 129 -3.80 -3.93 3.48
N CYS A 130 -3.20 -3.30 2.47
CA CYS A 130 -1.75 -3.17 2.38
C CYS A 130 -1.39 -1.73 2.03
N CYS A 131 -0.18 -1.34 2.47
CA CYS A 131 0.41 -0.02 2.24
C CYS A 131 -0.35 1.07 2.98
N VAL A 132 -0.71 0.79 4.24
CA VAL A 132 -1.27 1.76 5.18
C VAL A 132 -0.24 2.11 6.25
N LEU A 133 -0.01 3.41 6.46
CA LEU A 133 0.68 3.95 7.63
C LEU A 133 -0.36 4.68 8.49
N ILE A 134 -0.55 4.22 9.72
CA ILE A 134 -1.37 4.92 10.71
C ILE A 134 -0.43 5.61 11.69
N ALA A 135 -0.49 6.93 11.74
CA ALA A 135 0.28 7.73 12.67
C ALA A 135 -0.64 8.19 13.81
N SER A 136 -0.27 7.87 15.05
CA SER A 136 -1.10 8.16 16.23
C SER A 136 -0.23 8.50 17.43
N VAL A 137 -0.72 9.38 18.30
CA VAL A 137 -0.11 9.62 19.62
C VAL A 137 -0.43 8.52 20.63
N LYS A 138 -1.34 7.60 20.29
CA LYS A 138 -1.80 6.53 21.18
C LYS A 138 -0.96 5.28 20.95
N ASP A 139 -0.27 4.80 21.96
CA ASP A 139 0.29 3.45 21.94
C ASP A 139 -0.80 2.43 22.25
N ARG A 140 -0.98 1.43 21.37
CA ARG A 140 -1.99 0.37 21.49
C ARG A 140 -1.53 -0.89 20.79
N ASP A 141 -2.12 -2.03 21.12
CA ASP A 141 -1.92 -3.25 20.34
C ASP A 141 -2.51 -3.15 18.94
N VAL A 142 -1.87 -3.81 17.98
CA VAL A 142 -2.21 -3.72 16.55
C VAL A 142 -2.28 -5.10 15.92
N PRO A 143 -3.05 -5.28 14.82
CA PRO A 143 -3.08 -6.53 14.07
C PRO A 143 -1.69 -6.96 13.61
N SER A 144 -1.50 -8.27 13.39
CA SER A 144 -0.21 -8.83 12.93
C SER A 144 0.26 -8.31 11.56
N THR A 145 -0.65 -7.76 10.75
CA THR A 145 -0.32 -7.13 9.46
C THR A 145 0.31 -5.74 9.62
N PHE A 146 0.27 -5.16 10.83
CA PHE A 146 0.92 -3.92 11.18
C PHE A 146 2.22 -4.16 11.94
N LYS A 147 3.27 -3.47 11.52
CA LYS A 147 4.48 -3.30 12.34
C LYS A 147 4.36 -2.03 13.16
N LYS A 148 4.39 -2.16 14.49
CA LYS A 148 4.45 -1.01 15.40
C LYS A 148 5.86 -0.43 15.43
N VAL A 149 5.98 0.89 15.31
CA VAL A 149 7.24 1.64 15.37
C VAL A 149 7.02 2.91 16.21
N TYR A 150 8.05 3.36 16.91
CA TYR A 150 8.00 4.58 17.71
C TYR A 150 8.81 5.70 17.06
N LEU A 151 8.20 6.87 16.86
CA LEU A 151 8.86 8.02 16.24
C LEU A 151 10.13 8.44 16.99
N LYS A 152 10.07 8.39 18.33
CA LYS A 152 11.21 8.68 19.22
C LYS A 152 12.43 7.79 18.97
N GLU A 153 12.23 6.56 18.51
CA GLU A 153 13.32 5.63 18.21
C GLU A 153 13.96 5.97 16.87
N LEU A 154 13.16 6.38 15.89
CA LEU A 154 13.62 6.81 14.57
C LEU A 154 14.39 8.14 14.61
N ASP A 155 13.95 9.11 15.41
CA ASP A 155 14.67 10.40 15.51
C ASP A 155 16.07 10.23 16.16
N LYS A 156 16.23 9.28 17.10
CA LYS A 156 17.52 9.04 17.78
C LYS A 156 18.59 8.46 16.88
N SER A 157 18.21 7.71 15.84
CA SER A 157 19.16 7.14 14.88
C SER A 157 19.69 8.17 13.87
N ASN A 158 19.18 9.40 13.90
CA ASN A 158 19.65 10.53 13.09
C ASN A 158 20.48 11.56 13.90
N SER A 159 20.72 11.29 15.20
CA SER A 159 21.55 12.11 16.11
C SER A 159 22.90 11.46 16.34
#